data_AF-R5BDN2-F1
#
_entry.id   AF-R5BDN2-F1
#
_cell.length_a   1.000
_cell.length_b   1.000
_cell.length_c   1.000
_cell.angle_alpha   90.00
_cell.angle_beta   90.00
_cell.angle_gamma   90.00
#
_symmetry.space_group_name_H-M   'P 1'
#
loop_
_entity.id
_entity.type
_entity.pdbx_description
1 polymer ?
#
loop_
_entity_poly.entity_id
_entity_poly.type
_entity_poly.pdbx_seq_one_letter_code
_entity_poly.pdbx_strand_id
1 'polypeptide(L)'
;MKIFLLAVVCLAFSSLTVFAQQNPPSPEEQEKKLAEFIQKEVDRWEMTLKLEDWQVFYVDSILNHDYRAMQEEMNSLSSAKVSNFDIYTKTSDKWAENIYVAFRKVLNSDQWAKYLKSGAARDRKAREKRKAKMEKSSAKLPEND
;
A
#
# COMPACT_ATOMS: atom_id res chain seq x y z
N MET A 1 51.09 24.45 22.48
CA MET A 1 50.05 24.12 21.48
C MET A 1 50.18 22.67 21.09
N LYS A 2 49.36 21.77 21.63
CA LYS A 2 49.24 20.35 21.22
C LYS A 2 48.12 19.56 21.92
N ILE A 3 47.39 20.17 22.85
CA ILE A 3 46.36 19.48 23.66
C ILE A 3 44.94 20.08 23.44
N PHE A 4 44.80 21.14 22.65
CA PHE A 4 43.50 21.81 22.42
C PHE A 4 42.78 21.41 21.13
N LEU A 5 43.27 20.42 20.39
CA LEU A 5 42.63 19.93 19.15
C LEU A 5 41.88 18.60 19.32
N LEU A 6 41.81 18.04 20.52
CA LEU A 6 41.17 16.74 20.77
C LEU A 6 39.75 16.82 21.35
N ALA A 7 39.23 18.02 21.63
CA ALA A 7 37.94 18.20 22.31
C ALA A 7 36.78 18.64 21.40
N VAL A 8 37.02 18.89 20.11
CA VAL A 8 36.00 19.43 19.18
C VAL A 8 35.41 18.35 18.26
N VAL A 9 35.97 17.15 18.21
CA VAL A 9 35.53 16.08 17.29
C VAL A 9 34.46 15.16 17.91
N CYS A 10 34.23 15.20 19.23
CA CYS A 10 33.26 14.31 19.89
C CYS A 10 31.83 14.86 20.04
N LEU A 11 31.52 16.06 19.53
CA LEU A 11 30.21 16.71 19.69
C LEU A 11 29.34 16.75 18.42
N ALA A 12 29.79 16.13 17.33
CA ALA A 12 29.12 16.23 16.02
C ALA A 12 28.46 14.92 15.52
N PHE A 13 28.26 13.91 16.39
CA PHE A 13 27.68 12.61 16.00
C PHE A 13 26.47 12.15 16.84
N SER A 14 25.93 12.98 17.73
CA SER A 14 24.84 12.59 18.62
C SER A 14 23.42 13.03 18.19
N SER A 15 23.24 13.59 16.99
CA SER A 15 21.92 14.09 16.54
C SER A 15 21.22 13.26 15.47
N LEU A 16 21.72 12.07 15.10
CA LEU A 16 21.08 11.22 14.08
C LEU A 16 20.37 9.96 14.61
N THR A 17 20.20 9.80 15.92
CA THR A 17 19.41 8.68 16.49
C THR A 17 18.00 9.09 16.89
N VAL A 18 17.33 9.93 16.10
CA VAL A 18 15.89 10.14 16.23
C VAL A 18 15.24 9.60 14.97
N PHE A 19 14.97 8.29 14.96
CA PHE A 19 13.76 7.63 14.43
C PHE A 19 13.88 6.12 14.71
N ALA A 20 14.08 5.75 15.98
CA ALA A 20 13.69 4.42 16.45
C ALA A 20 12.33 4.59 17.11
N GLN A 21 11.25 4.42 16.35
CA GLN A 21 9.91 4.34 16.92
C GLN A 21 9.86 3.02 17.70
N GLN A 22 10.13 3.11 19.01
CA GLN A 22 10.45 1.97 19.88
C GLN A 22 9.30 1.00 20.18
N ASN A 23 8.10 1.21 19.63
CA ASN A 23 7.03 0.23 19.68
C ASN A 23 6.28 0.20 18.35
N PRO A 24 5.97 -1.00 17.78
CA PRO A 24 5.01 -1.08 16.68
C PRO A 24 3.68 -0.46 17.15
N PRO A 25 2.99 0.30 16.29
CA PRO A 25 1.74 0.95 16.65
C PRO A 25 0.73 -0.08 17.15
N SER A 26 -0.05 0.28 18.17
CA SER A 26 -1.08 -0.61 18.72
C SER A 26 -2.12 -0.98 17.65
N PRO A 27 -2.88 -2.09 17.80
CA PRO A 27 -3.95 -2.43 16.87
C PRO A 27 -4.96 -1.28 16.68
N GLU A 28 -5.29 -0.56 17.74
CA GLU A 28 -6.17 0.62 17.67
C GLU A 28 -5.56 1.78 16.89
N GLU A 29 -4.26 2.04 17.07
CA GLU A 29 -3.55 3.07 16.28
C GLU A 29 -3.45 2.70 14.80
N GLN A 30 -3.28 1.40 14.49
CA GLN A 30 -3.28 0.90 13.12
C GLN A 30 -4.66 1.06 12.48
N GLU A 31 -5.73 0.66 13.17
CA GLU A 31 -7.11 0.81 12.68
C GLU A 31 -7.47 2.28 12.47
N LYS A 32 -7.10 3.16 13.41
CA LYS A 32 -7.31 4.60 13.26
C LYS A 32 -6.60 5.16 12.03
N LYS A 33 -5.32 4.80 11.83
CA LYS A 33 -4.56 5.24 10.64
C LYS A 33 -5.17 4.71 9.35
N LEU A 34 -5.66 3.47 9.35
CA LEU A 34 -6.33 2.87 8.21
C LEU A 34 -7.63 3.62 7.87
N ALA A 35 -8.47 3.89 8.87
CA ALA A 35 -9.70 4.65 8.70
C ALA A 35 -9.44 6.07 8.19
N GLU A 36 -8.46 6.78 8.75
CA GLU A 36 -8.06 8.12 8.28
C GLU A 36 -7.54 8.10 6.83
N PHE A 37 -6.81 7.04 6.45
CA PHE A 37 -6.35 6.87 5.08
C PHE A 37 -7.52 6.60 4.13
N ILE A 38 -8.44 5.71 4.48
CA ILE A 38 -9.63 5.41 3.68
C ILE A 38 -10.46 6.68 3.47
N GLN A 39 -10.73 7.45 4.53
CA GLN A 39 -11.50 8.69 4.41
C GLN A 39 -10.86 9.67 3.42
N LYS A 40 -9.53 9.87 3.51
CA LYS A 40 -8.81 10.74 2.57
C LYS A 40 -8.89 10.24 1.13
N GLU A 41 -8.88 8.94 0.93
CA GLU A 41 -9.03 8.33 -0.38
C GLU A 41 -10.43 8.57 -0.95
N VAL A 42 -11.48 8.39 -0.13
CA VAL A 42 -12.88 8.66 -0.49
C VAL A 42 -13.04 10.11 -0.89
N ASP A 43 -12.62 11.05 -0.03
CA ASP A 43 -12.69 12.50 -0.27
C ASP A 43 -11.98 12.87 -1.59
N ARG A 44 -10.80 12.30 -1.83
CA ARG A 44 -10.05 12.55 -3.06
C ARG A 44 -10.82 12.06 -4.28
N TRP A 45 -11.42 10.87 -4.22
CA TRP A 45 -12.15 10.31 -5.36
C TRP A 45 -13.46 11.05 -5.61
N GLU A 46 -14.19 11.43 -4.57
CA GLU A 46 -15.36 12.29 -4.67
C GLU A 46 -15.03 13.58 -5.42
N MET A 47 -13.99 14.29 -4.97
CA MET A 47 -13.58 15.56 -5.56
C MET A 47 -13.06 15.43 -7.00
N THR A 48 -12.25 14.41 -7.27
CA THR A 48 -11.54 14.24 -8.55
C THR A 48 -12.48 13.71 -9.64
N LEU A 49 -13.32 12.73 -9.28
CA LEU A 49 -14.20 12.06 -10.23
C LEU A 49 -15.56 12.75 -10.33
N LYS A 50 -15.91 13.61 -9.38
CA LYS A 50 -17.27 14.18 -9.23
C LYS A 50 -18.27 13.05 -9.06
N LEU A 51 -18.08 12.30 -7.96
CA LEU A 51 -18.94 11.19 -7.60
C LEU A 51 -20.30 11.72 -7.14
N GLU A 52 -21.36 11.00 -7.50
CA GLU A 52 -22.68 11.19 -6.91
C GLU A 52 -22.71 10.56 -5.50
N ASP A 53 -23.59 11.01 -4.62
CA ASP A 53 -23.65 10.56 -3.21
C ASP A 53 -23.71 9.03 -3.06
N TRP A 54 -24.50 8.36 -3.92
CA TRP A 54 -24.57 6.90 -3.92
C TRP A 54 -23.25 6.25 -4.35
N GLN A 55 -22.48 6.87 -5.25
CA GLN A 55 -21.15 6.41 -5.64
C GLN A 55 -20.14 6.64 -4.53
N VAL A 56 -20.22 7.76 -3.80
CA VAL A 56 -19.39 8.02 -2.61
C VAL A 56 -19.61 6.91 -1.59
N PHE A 57 -20.87 6.56 -1.30
CA PHE A 57 -21.20 5.45 -0.40
C PHE A 57 -20.58 4.12 -0.85
N TYR A 58 -20.68 3.76 -2.14
CA TYR A 58 -20.07 2.51 -2.62
C TYR A 58 -18.54 2.56 -2.62
N VAL A 59 -17.94 3.69 -2.99
CA VAL A 59 -16.47 3.84 -2.95
C VAL A 59 -15.98 3.69 -1.51
N ASP A 60 -16.62 4.36 -0.55
CA ASP A 60 -16.32 4.20 0.87
C ASP A 60 -16.45 2.75 1.31
N SER A 61 -17.56 2.08 0.99
CA SER A 61 -17.78 0.67 1.32
C SER A 61 -16.71 -0.26 0.73
N ILE A 62 -16.37 -0.08 -0.56
CA ILE A 62 -15.33 -0.85 -1.25
C ILE A 62 -13.98 -0.66 -0.56
N LEU A 63 -13.58 0.58 -0.30
CA LEU A 63 -12.28 0.88 0.29
C LEU A 63 -12.21 0.37 1.74
N ASN A 64 -13.26 0.55 2.53
CA ASN A 64 -13.33 0.03 3.89
C ASN A 64 -13.22 -1.50 3.96
N HIS A 65 -13.89 -2.20 3.05
CA HIS A 65 -13.83 -3.66 2.98
C HIS A 65 -12.44 -4.13 2.51
N ASP A 66 -12.00 -3.69 1.33
CA ASP A 66 -10.82 -4.25 0.67
C ASP A 66 -9.51 -3.88 1.38
N TYR A 67 -9.40 -2.66 1.94
CA TYR A 67 -8.20 -2.29 2.70
C TYR A 67 -8.10 -3.03 4.04
N ARG A 68 -9.23 -3.29 4.73
CA ARG A 68 -9.22 -4.09 5.96
C ARG A 68 -8.90 -5.54 5.69
N ALA A 69 -9.53 -6.13 4.67
CA ALA A 69 -9.24 -7.50 4.28
C ALA A 69 -7.77 -7.67 3.82
N MET A 70 -7.23 -6.67 3.13
CA MET A 70 -5.79 -6.62 2.82
C MET A 70 -4.94 -6.57 4.10
N GLN A 71 -5.26 -5.67 5.04
CA GLN A 71 -4.50 -5.54 6.29
C GLN A 71 -4.54 -6.83 7.12
N GLU A 72 -5.70 -7.50 7.21
CA GLU A 72 -5.86 -8.78 7.87
C GLU A 72 -4.98 -9.87 7.24
N GLU A 73 -4.97 -9.96 5.91
CA GLU A 73 -4.14 -10.93 5.20
C GLU A 73 -2.65 -10.64 5.34
N MET A 74 -2.23 -9.37 5.28
CA MET A 74 -0.84 -8.97 5.54
C MET A 74 -0.41 -9.32 6.97
N ASN A 75 -1.29 -9.10 7.95
CA ASN A 75 -1.06 -9.45 9.35
C ASN A 75 -0.98 -10.97 9.53
N SER A 76 -1.81 -11.74 8.83
CA SER A 76 -1.76 -13.20 8.82
C SER A 76 -0.43 -13.70 8.27
N LEU A 77 0.03 -13.18 7.12
CA LEU A 77 1.33 -13.52 6.53
C LEU A 77 2.49 -13.20 7.48
N SER A 78 2.46 -12.01 8.09
CA SER A 78 3.43 -11.57 9.10
C SER A 78 3.45 -12.50 10.32
N SER A 79 2.28 -12.85 10.84
CA SER A 79 2.15 -13.74 12.01
C SER A 79 2.62 -15.15 11.71
N ALA A 80 2.42 -15.63 10.48
CA ALA A 80 2.96 -16.89 9.98
C ALA A 80 4.47 -16.83 9.66
N LYS A 81 5.13 -15.69 9.91
CA LYS A 81 6.55 -15.44 9.64
C LYS A 81 6.94 -15.73 8.20
N VAL A 82 6.04 -15.46 7.26
CA VAL A 82 6.34 -15.58 5.83
C VAL A 82 7.47 -14.61 5.49
N SER A 83 8.61 -15.13 5.06
CA SER A 83 9.78 -14.31 4.68
C SER A 83 9.79 -13.93 3.21
N ASN A 84 8.98 -14.61 2.39
CA ASN A 84 8.93 -14.39 0.96
C ASN A 84 8.17 -13.09 0.63
N PHE A 85 8.92 -12.05 0.27
CA PHE A 85 8.39 -10.75 -0.12
C PHE A 85 7.44 -10.78 -1.33
N ASP A 86 7.61 -11.74 -2.25
CA ASP A 86 6.71 -11.87 -3.41
C ASP A 86 5.30 -12.23 -2.97
N ILE A 87 5.12 -12.92 -1.83
CA ILE A 87 3.79 -13.27 -1.31
C ILE A 87 3.06 -12.00 -0.84
N TYR A 88 3.74 -11.12 -0.10
CA TYR A 88 3.17 -9.81 0.28
C TYR A 88 2.84 -8.97 -0.94
N THR A 89 3.73 -8.94 -1.93
CA THR A 89 3.48 -8.21 -3.19
C THR A 89 2.25 -8.76 -3.91
N LYS A 90 2.10 -10.09 -4.01
CA LYS A 90 0.93 -10.73 -4.61
C LYS A 90 -0.36 -10.42 -3.86
N THR A 91 -0.32 -10.44 -2.52
CA THR A 91 -1.49 -10.09 -1.70
C THR A 91 -1.89 -8.63 -1.92
N SER A 92 -0.94 -7.69 -1.93
CA SER A 92 -1.23 -6.28 -2.23
C SER A 92 -1.80 -6.10 -3.65
N ASP A 93 -1.17 -6.73 -4.65
CA ASP A 93 -1.60 -6.64 -6.05
C ASP A 93 -3.00 -7.26 -6.26
N LYS A 94 -3.34 -8.33 -5.53
CA LYS A 94 -4.67 -8.95 -5.52
C LYS A 94 -5.74 -7.96 -5.05
N TRP A 95 -5.54 -7.34 -3.89
CA TRP A 95 -6.51 -6.40 -3.33
C TRP A 95 -6.59 -5.10 -4.13
N ALA A 96 -5.48 -4.62 -4.68
CA ALA A 96 -5.49 -3.49 -5.60
C ALA A 96 -6.28 -3.77 -6.90
N GLU A 97 -6.25 -5.01 -7.40
CA GLU A 97 -7.06 -5.42 -8.55
C GLU A 97 -8.54 -5.57 -8.19
N ASN A 98 -8.86 -6.06 -6.99
CA ASN A 98 -10.24 -6.12 -6.50
C ASN A 98 -10.88 -4.72 -6.46
N ILE A 99 -10.18 -3.74 -5.86
CA ILE A 99 -10.62 -2.34 -5.82
C ILE A 99 -10.82 -1.80 -7.23
N TYR A 100 -9.87 -2.04 -8.15
CA TYR A 100 -9.94 -1.60 -9.54
C TYR A 100 -11.20 -2.15 -10.25
N VAL A 101 -11.47 -3.44 -10.09
CA VAL A 101 -12.63 -4.11 -10.69
C VAL A 101 -13.94 -3.63 -10.05
N ALA A 102 -13.95 -3.38 -8.74
CA ALA A 102 -15.10 -2.85 -8.03
C ALA A 102 -15.44 -1.43 -8.48
N PHE A 103 -14.42 -0.55 -8.59
CA PHE A 103 -14.58 0.81 -9.09
C PHE A 103 -15.14 0.83 -10.51
N ARG A 104 -14.73 -0.11 -11.38
CA ARG A 104 -15.28 -0.20 -12.74
C ARG A 104 -16.80 -0.39 -12.77
N LYS A 105 -17.39 -1.02 -11.76
CA LYS A 105 -18.83 -1.28 -11.66
C LYS A 105 -19.61 -0.06 -11.15
N VAL A 106 -18.96 0.80 -10.36
CA VAL A 106 -19.59 1.98 -9.73
C VAL A 106 -19.48 3.22 -10.63
N LEU A 107 -18.36 3.38 -11.32
CA LEU A 107 -18.06 4.57 -12.11
C LEU A 107 -18.72 4.52 -13.49
N ASN A 108 -19.27 5.64 -13.92
CA ASN A 108 -19.71 5.83 -15.31
C ASN A 108 -18.49 5.98 -16.25
N SER A 109 -18.73 6.04 -17.56
CA SER A 109 -17.66 6.08 -18.57
C SER A 109 -16.70 7.26 -18.41
N ASP A 110 -17.21 8.45 -18.10
CA ASP A 110 -16.40 9.66 -17.97
C ASP A 110 -15.56 9.64 -16.69
N GLN A 111 -16.17 9.22 -15.59
CA GLN A 111 -15.49 9.02 -14.31
C GLN A 111 -14.42 7.94 -14.42
N TRP A 112 -14.73 6.83 -15.09
CA TRP A 112 -13.77 5.76 -15.35
C TRP A 112 -12.58 6.25 -16.18
N ALA A 113 -12.83 7.03 -17.24
CA ALA A 113 -11.76 7.62 -18.03
C ALA A 113 -10.87 8.56 -17.20
N LYS A 114 -11.44 9.36 -16.29
CA LYS A 114 -10.67 10.20 -15.35
C LYS A 114 -9.85 9.36 -14.37
N TYR A 115 -10.43 8.31 -13.80
CA TYR A 115 -9.75 7.37 -12.91
C TYR A 115 -8.57 6.68 -13.59
N LEU A 116 -8.72 6.25 -14.86
CA LEU A 116 -7.60 5.71 -15.62
C LEU A 116 -6.47 6.73 -15.82
N LYS A 117 -6.84 7.99 -16.11
CA LYS A 117 -5.89 9.10 -16.29
C LYS A 117 -5.20 9.55 -14.99
N SER A 118 -5.80 9.31 -13.82
CA SER A 118 -5.18 9.64 -12.52
C SER A 118 -4.05 8.69 -12.12
N GLY A 119 -3.73 7.69 -12.94
CA GLY A 119 -2.62 6.75 -12.72
C GLY A 119 -3.06 5.29 -12.67
N ALA A 120 -4.35 5.00 -12.50
CA ALA A 120 -4.83 3.62 -12.34
C ALA A 120 -4.51 2.73 -13.54
N ALA A 121 -4.49 3.27 -14.76
CA ALA A 121 -4.10 2.52 -15.96
C ALA A 121 -2.62 2.09 -15.91
N ARG A 122 -1.73 2.99 -15.47
CA ARG A 122 -0.30 2.71 -15.31
C ARG A 122 -0.09 1.67 -14.21
N ASP A 123 -0.78 1.83 -13.09
CA ASP A 123 -0.60 0.98 -11.93
C ASP A 123 -1.10 -0.44 -12.22
N ARG A 124 -2.22 -0.59 -12.94
CA ARG A 124 -2.68 -1.90 -13.45
C ARG A 124 -1.66 -2.55 -14.38
N LYS A 125 -1.12 -1.81 -15.35
CA LYS A 125 -0.07 -2.33 -16.24
C LYS A 125 1.18 -2.77 -15.46
N ALA A 126 1.53 -2.05 -14.39
CA ALA A 126 2.65 -2.42 -13.52
C ALA A 126 2.37 -3.73 -12.76
N ARG A 127 1.15 -3.92 -12.25
CA ARG A 127 0.71 -5.19 -11.63
C ARG A 127 0.77 -6.36 -12.61
N GLU A 128 0.23 -6.18 -13.81
CA GLU A 128 0.25 -7.20 -14.87
C GLU A 128 1.69 -7.60 -15.23
N LYS A 129 2.60 -6.62 -15.34
CA LYS A 129 4.03 -6.88 -15.58
C LYS A 129 4.68 -7.64 -14.43
N ARG A 130 4.39 -7.30 -13.18
CA ARG A 130 4.91 -8.01 -12.00
C ARG A 130 4.41 -9.45 -11.97
N LYS A 131 3.11 -9.65 -12.17
CA LYS A 131 2.48 -10.97 -12.26
C LYS A 131 3.16 -11.84 -13.32
N ALA A 132 3.31 -11.34 -14.54
CA ALA A 132 3.97 -12.06 -15.63
C ALA A 132 5.45 -12.37 -15.32
N LYS A 133 6.17 -11.48 -14.61
CA LYS A 133 7.55 -11.74 -14.19
C LYS A 133 7.62 -12.89 -13.18
N MET A 134 6.74 -12.88 -12.18
CA MET A 134 6.69 -13.90 -11.12
C MET A 134 6.30 -15.28 -11.68
N GLU A 135 5.33 -15.34 -12.61
CA GLU A 135 4.93 -16.58 -13.30
C GLU A 135 6.07 -17.16 -14.12
N LYS A 136 6.84 -16.30 -14.83
CA LYS A 136 8.02 -16.73 -15.58
C LYS A 136 9.16 -17.22 -14.69
N SER A 137 9.34 -16.62 -13.50
CA SER A 137 10.35 -17.10 -12.56
C SER A 137 9.95 -18.42 -11.90
N SER A 138 8.67 -18.62 -11.57
CA SER A 138 8.21 -19.90 -11.02
C SER A 138 8.30 -21.04 -12.05
N ALA A 139 8.03 -20.75 -13.33
CA ALA A 139 8.15 -21.75 -14.41
C ALA A 139 9.59 -22.10 -14.81
N LYS A 140 10.59 -21.31 -14.37
CA LYS A 140 12.02 -21.53 -14.67
C LYS A 140 12.77 -22.27 -13.57
N LEU A 141 12.15 -22.53 -12.42
CA LEU A 141 12.73 -23.42 -11.41
C LEU A 141 12.54 -24.85 -11.92
N PRO A 142 13.61 -25.59 -12.30
CA PRO A 142 13.46 -27.01 -12.58
C PRO A 142 12.94 -27.70 -11.30
N GLU A 143 12.00 -28.63 -11.47
CA GLU A 143 11.77 -29.72 -10.52
C GLU A 143 13.11 -30.44 -10.36
N ASN A 144 13.90 -30.02 -9.37
CA ASN A 144 14.96 -30.87 -8.85
C ASN A 144 14.30 -31.73 -7.77
N ASP A 145 13.64 -32.80 -8.25
CA ASP A 145 13.41 -34.02 -7.49
C ASP A 145 14.70 -34.86 -7.44
#